data_AF-A0AAD8PFG0-F1
#
_entry.id   AF-A0AAD8PFG0-F1
#
_cell.length_a   1.000
_cell.length_b   1.000
_cell.length_c   1.000
_cell.angle_alpha   90.00
_cell.angle_beta   90.00
_cell.angle_gamma   90.00
#
_symmetry.space_group_name_H-M   'P 1'
#
loop_
_entity.id
_entity.type
_entity.pdbx_description
1 polymer ?
#
loop_
_entity_poly.entity_id
_entity_poly.type
_entity_poly.pdbx_seq_one_letter_code
_entity_poly.pdbx_strand_id
1 'polypeptide(L)'
;MGLKKVFGGVNMPLAGALLLLCAAGLHTQADVVNEKLSVQPLNSQDLLLVLDLEVNTENHVHFQEQMAYPGVLMDTLAPDFSKLYLRSQCLSFEAIQHAGEWKETWGKADFPIFKNGVTLQASWSDVHSDVEVYNYFETLAHDLWGVTGSQFHFLTSKDVVMFDLTRIASLEDPINLGRKAKNLMASFSEDIFCVDNIYKWRTVLPSMANDGLISIINDERIWSRAPYKGVKTKMAYKNSVLSLLVQFQVVVTGETIGNSLWNIYPRKTIPSKLLGVTSSAVEFFIPAPFRSKYERKNTVKFDFLADDQKAEIDTFFAGLRMVTAKGFKGTLKPGLTFKVSELDSMTHNVSMRMQSSLSIVVKNNENVEKYVKFVQPLPYWALPQLSSMTIRIVQNEGTQNPEELYSCEADKCLYRTSYRESHMGHFLAMDTKTMTFHNIKDVTPGEVDTVMQLSRYADTSIETFDTELEENLSLPLVLFEKSHLWIQYGFSLKLPPNSAVFCRVELQKNKFTHSEINFIRFRGQLIHSGIIIESQKATFDDFAELDAAIHLTGELFISVLLVDTTMVFNVMAFIGIISGLLFGLVFNISTKKFSFGEIRKKENVKQD
;
A
#
# COMPACT_ATOMS: atom_id res chain seq x y z
N MET A 1 48.27 10.93 55.74
CA MET A 1 47.73 10.82 57.11
C MET A 1 46.36 11.46 57.08
N GLY A 2 45.28 10.74 57.43
CA GLY A 2 43.95 11.34 57.66
C GLY A 2 42.94 11.31 56.51
N LEU A 3 42.40 10.13 56.17
CA LEU A 3 41.02 9.91 55.68
C LEU A 3 40.73 8.40 55.70
N LYS A 4 40.97 7.79 56.85
CA LYS A 4 40.58 6.42 57.22
C LYS A 4 39.86 6.53 58.57
N LYS A 5 38.58 6.88 58.57
CA LYS A 5 37.63 6.75 59.71
C LYS A 5 36.32 7.48 59.38
N VAL A 6 35.48 6.94 58.50
CA VAL A 6 34.03 7.25 58.51
C VAL A 6 33.17 6.03 58.16
N PHE A 7 33.64 5.07 57.35
CA PHE A 7 32.85 3.87 57.06
C PHE A 7 33.25 2.68 57.94
N GLY A 8 32.87 2.75 59.20
CA GLY A 8 32.84 1.60 60.10
C GLY A 8 31.50 0.87 59.99
N GLY A 9 31.52 -0.35 59.47
CA GLY A 9 30.51 -1.35 59.79
C GLY A 9 29.16 -1.27 59.08
N VAL A 10 29.13 -1.14 57.76
CA VAL A 10 27.94 -1.58 56.99
C VAL A 10 28.27 -2.93 56.38
N ASN A 11 27.54 -3.95 56.82
CA ASN A 11 27.61 -5.32 56.33
C ASN A 11 27.62 -5.35 54.79
N MET A 12 28.74 -5.79 54.20
CA MET A 12 28.88 -6.06 52.77
C MET A 12 27.75 -6.93 52.16
N PRO A 13 27.16 -7.92 52.87
CA PRO A 13 26.00 -8.63 52.34
C PRO A 13 24.71 -7.79 52.32
N LEU A 14 24.62 -6.73 53.13
CA LEU A 14 23.43 -5.87 53.20
C LEU A 14 23.40 -4.87 52.04
N ALA A 15 24.55 -4.34 51.62
CA ALA A 15 24.67 -3.50 50.43
C ALA A 15 24.43 -4.30 49.14
N GLY A 16 24.92 -5.54 49.07
CA GLY A 16 24.61 -6.48 47.98
C GLY A 16 23.13 -6.89 47.95
N ALA A 17 22.54 -7.15 49.13
CA ALA A 17 21.11 -7.43 49.24
C ALA A 17 20.23 -6.21 48.93
N LEU A 18 20.64 -4.99 49.30
CA LEU A 18 19.93 -3.77 48.91
C LEU A 18 20.03 -3.50 47.40
N LEU A 19 21.19 -3.77 46.77
CA LEU A 19 21.34 -3.68 45.31
C LEU A 19 20.50 -4.76 44.60
N LEU A 20 20.42 -5.97 45.13
CA LEU A 20 19.54 -7.03 44.64
C LEU A 20 18.06 -6.74 44.89
N LEU A 21 17.70 -6.09 46.00
CA LEU A 21 16.33 -5.64 46.31
C LEU A 21 15.93 -4.39 45.52
N CYS A 22 16.86 -3.50 45.20
CA CYS A 22 16.62 -2.40 44.26
C CYS A 22 16.55 -2.90 42.82
N ALA A 23 17.33 -3.92 42.45
CA ALA A 23 17.22 -4.61 41.16
C ALA A 23 15.95 -5.47 41.07
N ALA A 24 15.47 -6.06 42.17
CA ALA A 24 14.20 -6.79 42.24
C ALA A 24 12.98 -5.86 42.42
N GLY A 25 13.18 -4.66 42.98
CA GLY A 25 12.19 -3.58 43.06
C GLY A 25 12.04 -2.82 41.74
N LEU A 26 13.09 -2.84 40.90
CA LEU A 26 13.04 -2.64 39.46
C LEU A 26 12.74 -3.97 38.77
N HIS A 27 11.70 -4.69 39.20
CA HIS A 27 11.01 -5.60 38.29
C HIS A 27 10.34 -4.73 37.22
N THR A 28 11.15 -4.20 36.29
CA THR A 28 10.70 -3.87 34.94
C THR A 28 10.01 -5.12 34.43
N GLN A 29 8.69 -5.07 34.25
CA GLN A 29 7.95 -6.17 33.63
C GLN A 29 8.66 -6.48 32.32
N ALA A 30 9.24 -7.67 32.21
CA ALA A 30 9.94 -8.05 31.00
C ALA A 30 8.95 -7.97 29.83
N ASP A 31 9.40 -7.46 28.69
CA ASP A 31 8.57 -7.41 27.48
C ASP A 31 8.10 -8.81 27.12
N VAL A 32 6.87 -8.91 26.64
CA VAL A 32 6.32 -10.18 26.18
C VAL A 32 6.63 -10.33 24.70
N VAL A 33 7.48 -11.31 24.37
CA VAL A 33 7.87 -11.61 22.99
C VAL A 33 7.29 -12.95 22.56
N ASN A 34 6.47 -12.94 21.52
CA ASN A 34 5.88 -14.14 20.93
C ASN A 34 6.36 -14.29 19.49
N GLU A 35 6.87 -15.46 19.13
CA GLU A 35 7.17 -15.81 17.73
C GLU A 35 6.36 -17.04 17.30
N LYS A 36 5.84 -17.02 16.08
CA LYS A 36 5.10 -18.15 15.50
C LYS A 36 5.44 -18.29 14.03
N LEU A 37 5.97 -19.45 13.65
CA LEU A 37 6.19 -19.82 12.26
C LEU A 37 5.06 -20.73 11.78
N SER A 38 4.19 -20.20 10.95
CA SER A 38 3.17 -20.97 10.25
C SER A 38 3.69 -21.47 8.90
N VAL A 39 3.43 -22.74 8.60
CA VAL A 39 3.86 -23.43 7.37
C VAL A 39 2.63 -23.95 6.65
N GLN A 40 2.37 -23.43 5.45
CA GLN A 40 1.25 -23.82 4.62
C GLN A 40 1.74 -24.41 3.29
N PRO A 41 1.46 -25.69 3.00
CA PRO A 41 1.66 -26.25 1.66
C PRO A 41 0.74 -25.58 0.65
N LEU A 42 1.29 -25.24 -0.52
CA LEU A 42 0.57 -24.69 -1.66
C LEU A 42 0.29 -25.79 -2.69
N ASN A 43 -0.61 -25.50 -3.63
CA ASN A 43 -1.00 -26.45 -4.69
C ASN A 43 0.20 -26.91 -5.55
N SER A 44 1.23 -26.06 -5.74
CA SER A 44 2.38 -26.26 -6.63
C SER A 44 3.60 -26.97 -6.00
N GLN A 45 3.43 -27.66 -4.86
CA GLN A 45 4.52 -28.19 -4.01
C GLN A 45 5.34 -27.12 -3.25
N ASP A 46 5.15 -25.85 -3.58
CA ASP A 46 5.71 -24.71 -2.87
C ASP A 46 5.13 -24.62 -1.45
N LEU A 47 5.81 -23.88 -0.58
CA LEU A 47 5.39 -23.61 0.78
C LEU A 47 5.24 -22.11 0.98
N LEU A 48 4.12 -21.68 1.57
CA LEU A 48 4.00 -20.36 2.17
C LEU A 48 4.45 -20.45 3.63
N LEU A 49 5.48 -19.66 3.96
CA LEU A 49 5.94 -19.47 5.32
C LEU A 49 5.42 -18.13 5.81
N VAL A 50 4.79 -18.13 6.97
CA VAL A 50 4.31 -16.92 7.64
C VAL A 50 4.92 -16.88 9.04
N LEU A 51 5.82 -15.93 9.26
CA LEU A 51 6.43 -15.70 10.57
C LEU A 51 5.76 -14.49 11.21
N ASP A 52 5.01 -14.74 12.28
CA ASP A 52 4.44 -13.71 13.14
C ASP A 52 5.40 -13.46 14.31
N LEU A 53 5.78 -12.20 14.53
CA LEU A 53 6.44 -11.73 15.73
C LEU A 53 5.54 -10.70 16.41
N GLU A 54 5.30 -10.87 17.70
CA GLU A 54 4.61 -9.91 18.53
C GLU A 54 5.51 -9.52 19.70
N VAL A 55 5.69 -8.21 19.90
CA VAL A 55 6.41 -7.63 21.02
C VAL A 55 5.46 -6.68 21.74
N ASN A 56 5.13 -7.01 22.98
CA ASN A 56 4.30 -6.18 23.84
C ASN A 56 5.18 -5.63 24.97
N THR A 57 5.26 -4.30 25.06
CA THR A 57 6.07 -3.62 26.08
C THR A 57 5.22 -2.67 26.90
N GLU A 58 5.35 -2.77 28.21
CA GLU A 58 4.86 -1.77 29.17
C GLU A 58 5.93 -0.71 29.44
N ASN A 59 7.21 -1.01 29.17
CA ASN A 59 8.37 -0.15 29.43
C ASN A 59 8.63 0.86 28.30
N HIS A 60 7.58 1.43 27.71
CA HIS A 60 7.74 2.43 26.65
C HIS A 60 7.94 3.83 27.25
N VAL A 61 8.76 4.63 26.59
CA VAL A 61 8.99 6.02 26.98
C VAL A 61 7.78 6.84 26.56
N HIS A 62 7.22 7.64 27.46
CA HIS A 62 6.05 8.49 27.18
C HIS A 62 6.42 9.87 26.61
N PHE A 63 7.66 10.31 26.80
CA PHE A 63 8.10 11.67 26.48
C PHE A 63 9.35 11.67 25.59
N GLN A 64 9.37 12.54 24.58
CA GLN A 64 10.45 12.61 23.60
C GLN A 64 11.81 12.96 24.26
N GLU A 65 11.79 13.78 25.31
CA GLU A 65 12.98 14.22 26.07
C GLU A 65 13.67 13.06 26.80
N GLN A 66 12.92 12.00 27.13
CA GLN A 66 13.41 10.83 27.84
C GLN A 66 14.01 9.78 26.89
N MET A 67 13.76 9.88 25.58
CA MET A 67 14.32 8.95 24.58
C MET A 67 15.81 9.14 24.29
N ALA A 68 16.37 10.29 24.65
CA ALA A 68 17.79 10.58 24.44
C ALA A 68 18.71 9.85 25.45
N TYR A 69 18.15 9.18 26.46
CA TYR A 69 18.94 8.48 27.48
C TYR A 69 19.38 7.10 27.00
N PRO A 70 20.69 6.83 26.88
CA PRO A 70 21.25 5.52 26.49
C PRO A 70 21.01 4.40 27.53
N GLY A 71 20.28 4.68 28.62
CA GLY A 71 19.92 3.73 29.66
C GLY A 71 18.51 3.14 29.52
N VAL A 72 17.72 3.55 28.53
CA VAL A 72 16.45 2.89 28.22
C VAL A 72 16.76 1.65 27.38
N LEU A 73 17.07 0.56 28.07
CA LEU A 73 17.18 -0.78 27.49
C LEU A 73 15.77 -1.24 27.10
N MET A 74 15.35 -0.91 25.88
CA MET A 74 14.34 -1.71 25.20
C MET A 74 15.08 -2.90 24.60
N ASP A 75 15.37 -3.92 25.42
CA ASP A 75 16.16 -5.09 25.00
C ASP A 75 15.47 -5.89 23.88
N THR A 76 14.18 -5.63 23.64
CA THR A 76 13.27 -6.44 22.82
C THR A 76 12.49 -5.64 21.78
N LEU A 77 12.17 -4.37 22.03
CA LEU A 77 11.56 -3.47 21.04
C LEU A 77 12.59 -2.45 20.53
N ALA A 78 12.83 -2.36 19.22
CA ALA A 78 13.81 -1.39 18.73
C ALA A 78 13.38 0.06 19.08
N PRO A 79 14.31 0.90 19.61
CA PRO A 79 14.01 2.27 19.99
C PRO A 79 13.39 3.11 18.86
N ASP A 80 13.65 2.75 17.61
CA ASP A 80 13.17 3.49 16.46
C ASP A 80 11.66 3.32 16.20
N PHE A 81 11.06 2.17 16.54
CA PHE A 81 9.60 2.02 16.48
C PHE A 81 8.90 2.83 17.57
N SER A 82 9.45 2.83 18.79
CA SER A 82 8.93 3.64 19.90
C SER A 82 9.04 5.14 19.61
N LYS A 83 10.15 5.59 19.00
CA LYS A 83 10.33 6.97 18.51
C LYS A 83 9.26 7.35 17.50
N LEU A 84 9.07 6.48 16.52
CA LEU A 84 8.12 6.66 15.44
C LEU A 84 6.69 6.80 15.97
N TYR A 85 6.28 5.95 16.90
CA TYR A 85 4.97 6.04 17.55
C TYR A 85 4.75 7.39 18.25
N LEU A 86 5.71 7.87 19.03
CA LEU A 86 5.56 9.13 19.75
C LEU A 86 5.61 10.35 18.83
N ARG A 87 6.45 10.34 17.78
CA ARG A 87 6.55 11.46 16.84
C ARG A 87 5.34 11.58 15.93
N SER A 88 4.78 10.45 15.49
CA SER A 88 3.61 10.45 14.62
C SER A 88 2.30 10.73 15.37
N GLN A 89 2.29 10.63 16.70
CA GLN A 89 1.08 10.76 17.53
C GLN A 89 -0.09 9.88 17.05
N CYS A 90 0.20 8.80 16.31
CA CYS A 90 -0.83 7.91 15.80
C CYS A 90 -1.36 7.02 16.94
N LEU A 91 -2.66 6.68 16.90
CA LEU A 91 -3.23 5.67 17.79
C LEU A 91 -2.76 4.27 17.36
N SER A 92 -2.74 4.03 16.05
CA SER A 92 -2.20 2.82 15.44
C SER A 92 -1.78 3.05 14.01
N PHE A 93 -0.89 2.21 13.49
CA PHE A 93 -0.63 2.13 12.06
C PHE A 93 -0.43 0.68 11.61
N GLU A 94 -0.68 0.44 10.33
CA GLU A 94 -0.35 -0.77 9.60
C GLU A 94 0.42 -0.38 8.33
N ALA A 95 1.62 -0.94 8.19
CA ALA A 95 2.50 -0.70 7.05
C ALA A 95 2.81 -2.03 6.37
N ILE A 96 2.69 -2.08 5.05
CA ILE A 96 2.97 -3.27 4.23
C ILE A 96 4.09 -2.92 3.24
N GLN A 97 5.03 -3.85 3.08
CA GLN A 97 6.04 -3.87 2.02
C GLN A 97 5.96 -5.22 1.32
N HIS A 98 5.90 -5.23 0.01
CA HIS A 98 5.64 -6.44 -0.75
C HIS A 98 6.45 -6.46 -2.05
N ALA A 99 6.79 -7.67 -2.48
CA ALA A 99 7.38 -7.93 -3.78
C ALA A 99 6.93 -9.29 -4.33
N GLY A 100 6.71 -9.31 -5.65
CA GLY A 100 6.26 -10.49 -6.38
C GLY A 100 4.76 -10.43 -6.70
N GLU A 101 4.24 -11.52 -7.25
CA GLU A 101 2.82 -11.65 -7.54
C GLU A 101 2.33 -12.95 -6.91
N TRP A 102 1.20 -12.88 -6.21
CA TRP A 102 0.53 -14.08 -5.76
C TRP A 102 -0.02 -14.85 -6.96
N LYS A 103 0.52 -16.04 -7.21
CA LYS A 103 0.04 -16.87 -8.32
C LYS A 103 -1.25 -17.56 -7.92
N GLU A 104 -2.32 -17.37 -8.70
CA GLU A 104 -3.57 -18.10 -8.51
C GLU A 104 -3.37 -19.63 -8.49
N THR A 105 -2.35 -20.13 -9.19
CA THR A 105 -1.97 -21.54 -9.21
C THR A 105 -1.54 -22.08 -7.86
N TRP A 106 -1.08 -21.24 -6.92
CA TRP A 106 -0.76 -21.64 -5.55
C TRP A 106 -2.00 -22.00 -4.73
N GLY A 107 -3.17 -21.52 -5.14
CA GLY A 107 -4.43 -21.73 -4.43
C GLY A 107 -4.71 -20.63 -3.41
N LYS A 108 -5.52 -20.99 -2.40
CA LYS A 108 -5.93 -20.09 -1.32
C LYS A 108 -4.89 -20.10 -0.21
N ALA A 109 -4.44 -18.92 0.21
CA ALA A 109 -3.75 -18.75 1.47
C ALA A 109 -4.76 -18.67 2.63
N ASP A 110 -4.42 -19.26 3.78
CA ASP A 110 -5.18 -19.08 5.02
C ASP A 110 -4.82 -17.75 5.72
N PHE A 111 -4.00 -16.93 5.06
CA PHE A 111 -3.54 -15.62 5.50
C PHE A 111 -3.96 -14.53 4.50
N PRO A 112 -4.18 -13.28 4.95
CA PRO A 112 -4.28 -12.15 4.05
C PRO A 112 -2.99 -12.00 3.26
N ILE A 113 -3.08 -12.17 1.94
CA ILE A 113 -1.96 -11.97 1.02
C ILE A 113 -1.76 -10.47 0.83
N PHE A 114 -0.54 -10.03 1.08
CA PHE A 114 -0.11 -8.66 0.80
C PHE A 114 -0.19 -8.40 -0.69
N LYS A 115 -0.82 -7.28 -1.04
CA LYS A 115 -0.98 -6.80 -2.41
C LYS A 115 -0.39 -5.41 -2.46
N ASN A 116 0.24 -5.09 -3.59
CA ASN A 116 0.79 -3.77 -3.91
C ASN A 116 2.07 -3.43 -3.11
N GLY A 117 3.01 -2.73 -3.77
CA GLY A 117 4.39 -2.52 -3.32
C GLY A 117 4.51 -2.07 -1.86
N VAL A 118 4.31 -0.78 -1.59
CA VAL A 118 4.24 -0.26 -0.22
C VAL A 118 2.87 0.32 0.08
N THR A 119 2.37 0.09 1.29
CA THR A 119 1.09 0.61 1.75
C THR A 119 1.22 1.06 3.20
N LEU A 120 0.62 2.20 3.54
CA LEU A 120 0.54 2.70 4.91
C LEU A 120 -0.90 3.10 5.21
N GLN A 121 -1.44 2.53 6.27
CA GLN A 121 -2.70 2.92 6.90
C GLN A 121 -2.40 3.36 8.33
N ALA A 122 -2.98 4.47 8.78
CA ALA A 122 -2.79 4.93 10.14
C ALA A 122 -4.02 5.69 10.67
N SER A 123 -4.16 5.68 12.00
CA SER A 123 -5.27 6.26 12.72
C SER A 123 -4.81 7.30 13.74
N TRP A 124 -5.59 8.37 13.90
CA TRP A 124 -5.36 9.47 14.83
C TRP A 124 -6.63 9.83 15.58
N SER A 125 -6.48 10.40 16.78
CA SER A 125 -7.63 10.93 17.52
C SER A 125 -8.27 12.11 16.78
N ASP A 126 -9.58 12.21 16.91
CA ASP A 126 -10.42 13.31 16.44
C ASP A 126 -10.03 14.69 16.98
N VAL A 127 -9.29 14.77 18.08
CA VAL A 127 -8.76 16.03 18.64
C VAL A 127 -7.78 16.76 17.71
N HIS A 128 -7.13 16.03 16.80
CA HIS A 128 -6.20 16.62 15.84
C HIS A 128 -6.97 17.17 14.63
N SER A 129 -6.56 18.35 14.14
CA SER A 129 -7.05 18.91 12.88
C SER A 129 -6.63 18.07 11.67
N ASP A 130 -7.31 18.21 10.53
CA ASP A 130 -6.96 17.46 9.30
C ASP A 130 -5.53 17.77 8.83
N VAL A 131 -5.08 19.00 9.03
CA VAL A 131 -3.72 19.45 8.70
C VAL A 131 -2.68 18.77 9.61
N GLU A 132 -2.93 18.70 10.91
CA GLU A 132 -2.04 18.00 11.84
C GLU A 132 -1.96 16.52 11.50
N VAL A 133 -3.09 15.88 11.23
CA VAL A 133 -3.14 14.47 10.84
C VAL A 133 -2.34 14.21 9.56
N TYR A 134 -2.42 15.09 8.56
CA TYR A 134 -1.59 14.98 7.36
C TYR A 134 -0.10 15.10 7.68
N ASN A 135 0.30 16.12 8.45
CA ASN A 135 1.71 16.30 8.84
C ASN A 135 2.25 15.12 9.65
N TYR A 136 1.41 14.52 10.50
CA TYR A 136 1.74 13.32 11.24
C TYR A 136 1.83 12.08 10.36
N PHE A 137 0.95 11.94 9.36
CA PHE A 137 1.06 10.90 8.34
C PHE A 137 2.38 11.05 7.57
N GLU A 138 2.75 12.27 7.20
CA GLU A 138 4.01 12.55 6.52
C GLU A 138 5.22 12.20 7.38
N THR A 139 5.22 12.64 8.63
CA THR A 139 6.25 12.30 9.61
C THR A 139 6.39 10.77 9.75
N LEU A 140 5.27 10.06 9.88
CA LEU A 140 5.21 8.61 9.96
C LEU A 140 5.82 7.94 8.72
N ALA A 141 5.45 8.41 7.53
CA ALA A 141 5.94 7.88 6.26
C ALA A 141 7.46 8.10 6.10
N HIS A 142 7.98 9.27 6.47
CA HIS A 142 9.41 9.56 6.44
C HIS A 142 10.21 8.75 7.47
N ASP A 143 9.72 8.63 8.70
CA ASP A 143 10.38 7.86 9.75
C ASP A 143 10.36 6.36 9.42
N LEU A 144 9.27 5.82 8.86
CA LEU A 144 9.20 4.44 8.36
C LEU A 144 10.25 4.18 7.28
N TRP A 145 10.48 5.11 6.36
CA TRP A 145 11.56 4.97 5.38
C TRP A 145 12.94 4.84 6.04
N GLY A 146 13.20 5.61 7.10
CA GLY A 146 14.44 5.51 7.87
C GLY A 146 14.62 4.13 8.54
N VAL A 147 13.53 3.57 9.06
CA VAL A 147 13.49 2.30 9.78
C VAL A 147 13.57 1.09 8.84
N THR A 148 12.85 1.10 7.72
CA THR A 148 12.68 -0.08 6.85
C THR A 148 13.48 0.00 5.55
N GLY A 149 13.96 1.18 5.18
CA GLY A 149 14.60 1.46 3.90
C GLY A 149 13.64 1.46 2.71
N SER A 150 12.34 1.25 2.91
CA SER A 150 11.32 1.25 1.84
C SER A 150 10.83 2.67 1.60
N GLN A 151 10.44 2.98 0.37
CA GLN A 151 10.16 4.33 -0.06
C GLN A 151 8.79 4.87 0.40
N PHE A 152 8.46 4.69 1.67
CA PHE A 152 7.24 5.21 2.30
C PHE A 152 7.11 6.73 2.13
N HIS A 153 8.21 7.47 2.04
CA HIS A 153 8.20 8.91 1.76
C HIS A 153 7.53 9.28 0.41
N PHE A 154 7.42 8.36 -0.56
CA PHE A 154 6.65 8.64 -1.78
C PHE A 154 5.14 8.64 -1.53
N LEU A 155 4.64 8.05 -0.44
CA LEU A 155 3.23 8.04 -0.10
C LEU A 155 2.65 9.42 0.22
N THR A 156 3.52 10.38 0.53
CA THR A 156 3.16 11.79 0.78
C THR A 156 3.30 12.64 -0.46
N SER A 157 3.88 12.10 -1.54
CA SER A 157 4.07 12.81 -2.79
C SER A 157 2.74 13.11 -3.47
N LYS A 158 2.74 14.16 -4.29
CA LYS A 158 1.58 14.56 -5.10
C LYS A 158 1.13 13.52 -6.10
N ASP A 159 2.06 12.66 -6.50
CA ASP A 159 1.80 11.60 -7.45
C ASP A 159 1.11 10.41 -6.80
N VAL A 160 0.98 10.33 -5.46
CA VAL A 160 0.25 9.27 -4.75
C VAL A 160 -1.07 9.80 -4.20
N VAL A 161 -2.11 8.96 -4.24
CA VAL A 161 -3.42 9.28 -3.65
C VAL A 161 -3.42 8.86 -2.19
N MET A 162 -3.77 9.81 -1.33
CA MET A 162 -4.08 9.54 0.06
C MET A 162 -5.60 9.48 0.24
N PHE A 163 -6.09 8.36 0.72
CA PHE A 163 -7.49 8.09 0.98
C PHE A 163 -7.82 8.42 2.42
N ASP A 164 -8.87 9.21 2.63
CA ASP A 164 -9.51 9.35 3.94
C ASP A 164 -10.51 8.21 4.11
N LEU A 165 -10.07 7.17 4.81
CA LEU A 165 -10.87 5.99 5.04
C LEU A 165 -12.09 6.30 5.91
N THR A 166 -11.97 7.20 6.89
CA THR A 166 -13.09 7.64 7.74
C THR A 166 -14.18 8.27 6.87
N ARG A 167 -13.81 9.11 5.90
CA ARG A 167 -14.75 9.73 4.97
C ARG A 167 -15.40 8.73 4.01
N ILE A 168 -14.66 7.73 3.54
CA ILE A 168 -15.20 6.64 2.69
C ILE A 168 -16.15 5.76 3.52
N ALA A 169 -15.82 5.49 4.78
CA ALA A 169 -16.69 4.72 5.68
C ALA A 169 -18.02 5.42 5.94
N SER A 170 -18.02 6.75 6.06
CA SER A 170 -19.21 7.55 6.33
C SER A 170 -19.90 8.05 5.05
N LEU A 171 -19.75 7.37 3.91
CA LEU A 171 -20.42 7.76 2.67
C LEU A 171 -21.95 7.76 2.79
N GLU A 172 -22.50 6.81 3.55
CA GLU A 172 -23.94 6.64 3.73
C GLU A 172 -24.51 7.37 4.95
N ASP A 173 -23.67 8.07 5.74
CA ASP A 173 -24.10 8.89 6.88
C ASP A 173 -23.71 10.36 6.66
N PRO A 174 -24.66 11.25 6.32
CA PRO A 174 -24.37 12.68 6.15
C PRO A 174 -24.22 13.41 7.50
N ILE A 175 -24.72 12.84 8.59
CA ILE A 175 -24.69 13.48 9.90
C ILE A 175 -23.42 12.99 10.61
N ASN A 176 -22.44 13.88 10.78
CA ASN A 176 -21.20 13.63 11.55
C ASN A 176 -21.53 13.27 13.03
N LEU A 177 -22.03 12.07 13.29
CA LEU A 177 -22.22 11.52 14.62
C LEU A 177 -20.84 11.14 15.17
N GLY A 178 -20.16 12.12 15.76
CA GLY A 178 -18.97 11.95 16.60
C GLY A 178 -17.89 11.05 16.00
N ARG A 179 -17.19 11.55 14.96
CA ARG A 179 -15.99 10.88 14.44
C ARG A 179 -15.02 10.67 15.61
N LYS A 180 -14.71 9.42 15.96
CA LYS A 180 -13.78 9.11 17.06
C LYS A 180 -12.32 9.09 16.60
N ALA A 181 -12.07 8.70 15.36
CA ALA A 181 -10.73 8.61 14.80
C ALA A 181 -10.68 8.99 13.31
N LYS A 182 -9.60 9.68 12.94
CA LYS A 182 -9.25 10.01 11.55
C LYS A 182 -8.33 8.92 11.00
N ASN A 183 -8.67 8.34 9.85
CA ASN A 183 -7.95 7.23 9.26
C ASN A 183 -7.50 7.57 7.85
N LEU A 184 -6.19 7.56 7.61
CA LEU A 184 -5.61 7.81 6.31
C LEU A 184 -4.93 6.55 5.78
N MET A 185 -4.99 6.36 4.46
CA MET A 185 -4.32 5.27 3.77
C MET A 185 -3.70 5.75 2.46
N ALA A 186 -2.49 5.29 2.16
CA ALA A 186 -1.86 5.50 0.86
C ALA A 186 -1.13 4.22 0.43
N SER A 187 -1.00 4.04 -0.88
CA SER A 187 -0.30 2.91 -1.48
C SER A 187 0.52 3.36 -2.69
N PHE A 188 1.68 2.74 -2.89
CA PHE A 188 2.56 3.00 -4.03
C PHE A 188 2.98 1.70 -4.71
N SER A 189 2.69 1.65 -6.02
CA SER A 189 2.95 0.55 -6.98
C SER A 189 4.37 0.02 -6.97
N GLU A 190 5.27 0.97 -7.17
CA GLU A 190 6.53 0.72 -7.85
C GLU A 190 7.66 0.37 -6.89
N ASP A 191 7.48 0.58 -5.59
CA ASP A 191 8.48 0.18 -4.61
C ASP A 191 8.43 -1.33 -4.37
N ILE A 192 9.60 -1.96 -4.42
CA ILE A 192 9.75 -3.42 -4.38
C ILE A 192 10.50 -3.79 -3.11
N PHE A 193 9.89 -4.63 -2.28
CA PHE A 193 10.58 -5.23 -1.14
C PHE A 193 11.82 -6.04 -1.59
N CYS A 194 13.00 -5.48 -1.31
CA CYS A 194 14.30 -6.02 -1.72
C CYS A 194 15.10 -6.59 -0.55
N VAL A 195 16.26 -7.18 -0.84
CA VAL A 195 17.13 -7.76 0.21
C VAL A 195 17.70 -6.65 1.11
N ASP A 196 17.89 -5.44 0.61
CA ASP A 196 18.36 -4.30 1.42
C ASP A 196 17.36 -3.91 2.52
N ASN A 197 16.06 -4.00 2.24
CA ASN A 197 15.01 -3.80 3.25
C ASN A 197 15.11 -4.84 4.37
N ILE A 198 15.49 -6.08 4.04
CA ILE A 198 15.64 -7.16 5.03
C ILE A 198 16.76 -6.85 6.01
N TYR A 199 17.89 -6.28 5.55
CA TYR A 199 18.97 -5.88 6.45
C TYR A 199 18.48 -4.83 7.47
N LYS A 200 17.66 -3.88 7.04
CA LYS A 200 17.03 -2.90 7.94
C LYS A 200 16.11 -3.59 8.94
N TRP A 201 15.26 -4.50 8.48
CA TRP A 201 14.43 -5.31 9.36
C TRP A 201 15.25 -6.08 10.40
N ARG A 202 16.36 -6.72 10.03
CA ARG A 202 17.22 -7.43 10.99
C ARG A 202 17.68 -6.53 12.12
N THR A 203 18.06 -5.29 11.83
CA THR A 203 18.60 -4.37 12.86
C THR A 203 17.57 -3.91 13.88
N VAL A 204 16.27 -3.99 13.55
CA VAL A 204 15.18 -3.51 14.41
C VAL A 204 14.42 -4.64 15.11
N LEU A 205 14.86 -5.89 14.94
CA LEU A 205 14.23 -7.07 15.51
C LEU A 205 15.07 -7.67 16.66
N PRO A 206 14.44 -8.41 17.59
CA PRO A 206 15.14 -9.05 18.71
C PRO A 206 16.36 -9.89 18.27
N SER A 207 17.45 -9.84 19.04
CA SER A 207 18.73 -10.51 18.75
C SER A 207 19.31 -10.19 17.35
N MET A 208 18.92 -9.06 16.75
CA MET A 208 19.20 -8.75 15.34
C MET A 208 18.76 -9.87 14.38
N ALA A 209 17.68 -10.57 14.73
CA ALA A 209 17.20 -11.79 14.09
C ALA A 209 18.23 -12.93 14.01
N ASN A 210 19.22 -13.04 14.91
CA ASN A 210 20.20 -14.14 14.87
C ASN A 210 19.73 -15.44 15.52
N ASP A 211 18.80 -15.36 16.45
CA ASP A 211 18.27 -16.48 17.21
C ASP A 211 16.75 -16.60 17.01
N GLY A 212 16.15 -17.71 17.44
CA GLY A 212 14.72 -17.97 17.32
C GLY A 212 14.28 -18.36 15.91
N LEU A 213 12.96 -18.55 15.76
CA LEU A 213 12.33 -18.75 14.45
C LEU A 213 12.49 -17.52 13.56
N ILE A 214 12.60 -16.33 14.16
CA ILE A 214 12.88 -15.08 13.46
C ILE A 214 14.19 -15.08 12.67
N SER A 215 15.13 -15.97 13.01
CA SER A 215 16.39 -16.11 12.26
C SER A 215 16.27 -16.58 10.81
N ILE A 216 15.07 -16.98 10.38
CA ILE A 216 14.77 -17.20 8.96
C ILE A 216 14.98 -15.94 8.11
N ILE A 217 14.85 -14.75 8.70
CA ILE A 217 15.08 -13.46 8.04
C ILE A 217 16.56 -13.29 7.68
N ASN A 218 17.47 -14.00 8.35
CA ASN A 218 18.90 -13.98 8.04
C ASN A 218 19.30 -14.79 6.80
N ASP A 219 18.42 -15.63 6.24
CA ASP A 219 18.74 -16.39 5.03
C ASP A 219 18.40 -15.63 3.74
N GLU A 220 19.35 -14.83 3.25
CA GLU A 220 19.20 -14.06 2.00
C GLU A 220 18.86 -14.92 0.79
N ARG A 221 19.23 -16.21 0.80
CA ARG A 221 18.97 -17.12 -0.33
C ARG A 221 17.49 -17.39 -0.48
N ILE A 222 16.75 -17.47 0.63
CA ILE A 222 15.30 -17.63 0.62
C ILE A 222 14.65 -16.38 0.05
N TRP A 223 15.02 -15.23 0.59
CA TRP A 223 14.36 -13.97 0.25
C TRP A 223 14.71 -13.45 -1.14
N SER A 224 15.92 -13.67 -1.63
CA SER A 224 16.33 -13.26 -2.99
C SER A 224 15.65 -14.09 -4.08
N ARG A 225 15.33 -15.36 -3.79
CA ARG A 225 14.73 -16.30 -4.76
C ARG A 225 13.23 -16.46 -4.62
N ALA A 226 12.64 -15.93 -3.56
CA ALA A 226 11.22 -16.05 -3.30
C ALA A 226 10.41 -15.37 -4.41
N PRO A 227 9.49 -16.09 -5.08
CA PRO A 227 8.60 -15.51 -6.09
C PRO A 227 7.54 -14.58 -5.47
N TYR A 228 7.32 -14.68 -4.16
CA TYR A 228 6.42 -13.85 -3.39
C TYR A 228 7.01 -13.64 -2.00
N LYS A 229 7.03 -12.39 -1.55
CA LYS A 229 7.52 -12.02 -0.23
C LYS A 229 6.94 -10.69 0.21
N GLY A 230 6.85 -10.50 1.52
CA GLY A 230 6.54 -9.20 2.07
C GLY A 230 6.54 -9.19 3.59
N VAL A 231 6.40 -7.99 4.12
CA VAL A 231 6.39 -7.69 5.54
C VAL A 231 5.20 -6.80 5.82
N LYS A 232 4.38 -7.18 6.79
CA LYS A 232 3.36 -6.33 7.37
C LYS A 232 3.78 -5.99 8.79
N THR A 233 3.72 -4.72 9.13
CA THR A 233 4.01 -4.21 10.47
C THR A 233 2.80 -3.48 10.98
N LYS A 234 2.35 -3.83 12.17
CA LYS A 234 1.28 -3.15 12.86
C LYS A 234 1.78 -2.69 14.20
N MET A 235 1.51 -1.45 14.53
CA MET A 235 1.80 -0.90 15.84
C MET A 235 0.54 -0.29 16.42
N ALA A 236 0.24 -0.59 17.67
CA ALA A 236 -0.92 -0.05 18.36
C ALA A 236 -0.61 0.13 19.84
N TYR A 237 -1.19 1.18 20.41
CA TYR A 237 -1.14 1.41 21.84
C TYR A 237 -2.49 1.13 22.46
N LYS A 238 -2.55 0.14 23.36
CA LYS A 238 -3.80 -0.27 24.01
C LYS A 238 -3.55 -0.64 25.45
N ASN A 239 -4.38 -0.11 26.36
CA ASN A 239 -4.32 -0.42 27.79
C ASN A 239 -2.94 -0.19 28.41
N SER A 240 -2.26 0.90 28.03
CA SER A 240 -0.90 1.23 28.47
C SER A 240 0.19 0.27 27.98
N VAL A 241 -0.13 -0.64 27.06
CA VAL A 241 0.81 -1.55 26.42
C VAL A 241 1.03 -1.10 24.98
N LEU A 242 2.29 -0.93 24.61
CA LEU A 242 2.69 -0.72 23.22
C LEU A 242 2.92 -2.08 22.58
N SER A 243 2.12 -2.38 21.56
CA SER A 243 2.17 -3.64 20.81
C SER A 243 2.76 -3.39 19.44
N LEU A 244 3.85 -4.10 19.12
CA LEU A 244 4.41 -4.22 17.78
C LEU A 244 4.15 -5.64 17.28
N LEU A 245 3.47 -5.74 16.14
CA LEU A 245 3.27 -7.00 15.42
C LEU A 245 3.95 -6.90 14.05
N VAL A 246 4.86 -7.82 13.76
CA VAL A 246 5.53 -7.93 12.46
C VAL A 246 5.24 -9.30 11.88
N GLN A 247 4.66 -9.33 10.69
CA GLN A 247 4.36 -10.54 9.95
C GLN A 247 5.18 -10.58 8.66
N PHE A 248 6.05 -11.58 8.56
CA PHE A 248 6.83 -11.89 7.37
C PHE A 248 6.10 -12.98 6.58
N GLN A 249 5.85 -12.76 5.30
CA GLN A 249 5.33 -13.78 4.40
C GLN A 249 6.36 -14.05 3.32
N VAL A 250 6.63 -15.32 3.03
CA VAL A 250 7.53 -15.71 1.95
C VAL A 250 7.11 -17.05 1.34
N VAL A 251 7.05 -17.11 0.02
CA VAL A 251 6.87 -18.39 -0.70
C VAL A 251 8.24 -18.97 -1.00
N VAL A 252 8.43 -20.23 -0.62
CA VAL A 252 9.66 -20.97 -0.87
C VAL A 252 9.38 -22.16 -1.79
N THR A 253 10.23 -22.32 -2.80
CA THR A 253 10.09 -23.38 -3.77
C THR A 253 10.34 -24.74 -3.13
N GLY A 254 9.35 -25.63 -3.25
CA GLY A 254 9.37 -26.93 -2.60
C GLY A 254 10.60 -27.77 -2.95
N GLU A 255 11.11 -27.69 -4.18
CA GLU A 255 12.29 -28.45 -4.63
C GLU A 255 13.57 -28.08 -3.86
N THR A 256 13.64 -26.86 -3.33
CA THR A 256 14.84 -26.37 -2.63
C THR A 256 14.89 -26.81 -1.16
N ILE A 257 13.75 -27.24 -0.61
CA ILE A 257 13.63 -27.66 0.79
C ILE A 257 13.64 -29.19 0.85
N GLY A 258 14.60 -29.74 1.61
CA GLY A 258 14.69 -31.17 1.87
C GLY A 258 13.53 -31.71 2.74
N ASN A 259 13.74 -32.85 3.38
CA ASN A 259 12.71 -33.49 4.21
C ASN A 259 12.61 -32.90 5.64
N SER A 260 13.51 -32.01 6.03
CA SER A 260 13.49 -31.31 7.32
C SER A 260 13.09 -29.85 7.13
N LEU A 261 12.28 -29.33 8.05
CA LEU A 261 11.83 -27.93 8.04
C LEU A 261 13.03 -27.00 8.20
N TRP A 262 14.01 -27.41 9.00
CA TRP A 262 15.16 -26.59 9.37
C TRP A 262 16.12 -26.31 8.20
N ASN A 263 15.95 -26.98 7.06
CA ASN A 263 16.68 -26.69 5.83
C ASN A 263 16.42 -25.27 5.29
N ILE A 264 15.38 -24.59 5.78
CA ILE A 264 15.09 -23.18 5.47
C ILE A 264 16.01 -22.19 6.21
N TYR A 265 16.83 -22.64 7.17
CA TYR A 265 17.72 -21.74 7.90
C TYR A 265 19.13 -21.74 7.29
N PRO A 266 19.94 -20.67 7.51
CA PRO A 266 21.25 -20.50 6.89
C PRO A 266 22.17 -21.73 7.03
N ARG A 267 22.18 -22.34 8.23
CA ARG A 267 23.01 -23.50 8.59
C ARG A 267 22.34 -24.85 8.38
N LYS A 268 21.09 -24.88 7.92
CA LYS A 268 20.26 -26.10 7.81
C LYS A 268 20.16 -26.87 9.14
N THR A 269 20.13 -26.13 10.24
CA THR A 269 20.03 -26.65 11.60
C THR A 269 18.86 -25.98 12.31
N ILE A 270 18.37 -26.63 13.37
CA ILE A 270 17.40 -26.05 14.28
C ILE A 270 17.97 -24.71 14.81
N PRO A 271 17.22 -23.60 14.76
CA PRO A 271 17.68 -22.34 15.31
C PRO A 271 17.81 -22.40 16.84
N SER A 272 18.69 -21.56 17.40
CA SER A 272 18.79 -21.33 18.84
C SER A 272 17.48 -20.77 19.39
N LYS A 273 17.20 -20.97 20.70
CA LYS A 273 16.06 -20.30 21.35
C LYS A 273 16.37 -18.81 21.45
N LEU A 274 15.40 -17.97 21.11
CA LEU A 274 15.49 -16.53 21.32
C LEU A 274 15.49 -16.24 22.84
N LEU A 275 16.48 -15.48 23.32
CA LEU A 275 16.54 -15.11 24.73
C LEU A 275 15.39 -14.15 25.06
N GLY A 276 14.69 -14.39 26.18
CA GLY A 276 13.56 -13.56 26.61
C GLY A 276 12.25 -13.82 25.86
N VAL A 277 12.19 -14.83 24.99
CA VAL A 277 10.93 -15.20 24.33
C VAL A 277 9.94 -15.81 25.33
N THR A 278 8.72 -15.28 25.34
CA THR A 278 7.63 -15.75 26.20
C THR A 278 6.94 -16.96 25.60
N SER A 279 6.73 -16.94 24.28
CA SER A 279 6.21 -18.11 23.55
C SER A 279 6.82 -18.23 22.16
N SER A 280 7.12 -19.46 21.74
CA SER A 280 7.63 -19.75 20.41
C SER A 280 6.93 -20.98 19.86
N ALA A 281 6.32 -20.88 18.67
CA ALA A 281 5.51 -21.96 18.13
C ALA A 281 5.71 -22.20 16.63
N VAL A 282 5.59 -23.46 16.21
CA VAL A 282 5.52 -23.85 14.80
C VAL A 282 4.13 -24.41 14.51
N GLU A 283 3.43 -23.82 13.55
CA GLU A 283 2.08 -24.24 13.17
C GLU A 283 2.05 -24.75 11.74
N PHE A 284 1.54 -25.95 11.52
CA PHE A 284 1.36 -26.50 10.18
C PHE A 284 -0.10 -26.44 9.76
N PHE A 285 -0.35 -25.90 8.57
CA PHE A 285 -1.67 -25.94 7.94
C PHE A 285 -1.82 -27.21 7.13
N ILE A 286 -2.91 -27.94 7.37
CA ILE A 286 -3.20 -29.20 6.69
C ILE A 286 -4.20 -28.93 5.56
N PRO A 287 -3.80 -29.16 4.29
CA PRO A 287 -4.71 -28.97 3.18
C PRO A 287 -5.95 -29.85 3.30
N ALA A 288 -7.11 -29.34 2.89
CA ALA A 288 -8.40 -30.04 3.01
C ALA A 288 -8.38 -31.51 2.54
N PRO A 289 -7.73 -31.87 1.40
CA PRO A 289 -7.67 -33.28 0.94
C PRO A 289 -6.97 -34.24 1.92
N PHE A 290 -6.13 -33.73 2.83
CA PHE A 290 -5.30 -34.56 3.71
C PHE A 290 -5.76 -34.56 5.17
N ARG A 291 -6.78 -33.78 5.53
CA ARG A 291 -7.26 -33.66 6.92
C ARG A 291 -7.69 -35.00 7.53
N SER A 292 -8.21 -35.93 6.73
CA SER A 292 -8.58 -37.28 7.20
C SER A 292 -7.41 -38.07 7.78
N LYS A 293 -6.18 -37.83 7.29
CA LYS A 293 -4.95 -38.46 7.78
C LYS A 293 -4.47 -37.87 9.12
N TYR A 294 -4.95 -36.68 9.47
CA TYR A 294 -4.53 -35.89 10.63
C TYR A 294 -5.73 -35.56 11.54
N GLU A 295 -6.56 -36.56 11.84
CA GLU A 295 -7.67 -36.44 12.80
C GLU A 295 -8.69 -35.32 12.46
N ARG A 296 -8.82 -34.97 11.18
CA ARG A 296 -9.67 -33.86 10.69
C ARG A 296 -9.28 -32.48 11.23
N LYS A 297 -8.07 -32.31 11.76
CA LYS A 297 -7.55 -31.01 12.19
C LYS A 297 -7.20 -30.15 10.97
N ASN A 298 -7.46 -28.84 11.07
CA ASN A 298 -7.07 -27.87 10.05
C ASN A 298 -5.62 -27.41 10.24
N THR A 299 -5.18 -27.33 11.50
CA THR A 299 -3.81 -26.98 11.87
C THR A 299 -3.27 -27.89 12.96
N VAL A 300 -1.95 -28.02 13.04
CA VAL A 300 -1.23 -28.70 14.12
C VAL A 300 -0.15 -27.76 14.62
N LYS A 301 -0.16 -27.46 15.92
CA LYS A 301 0.74 -26.50 16.57
C LYS A 301 1.69 -27.23 17.50
N PHE A 302 2.97 -26.91 17.40
CA PHE A 302 4.05 -27.37 18.25
C PHE A 302 4.66 -26.19 19.00
N ASP A 303 5.06 -26.42 20.24
CA ASP A 303 5.84 -25.51 21.07
C ASP A 303 7.33 -25.70 20.74
N PHE A 304 7.96 -24.65 20.21
CA PHE A 304 9.38 -24.68 19.83
C PHE A 304 10.31 -24.59 21.06
N LEU A 305 9.79 -24.15 22.21
CA LEU A 305 10.56 -24.08 23.45
C LEU A 305 10.72 -25.46 24.10
N ALA A 306 9.83 -26.39 23.78
CA ALA A 306 9.86 -27.78 24.24
C ALA A 306 10.84 -28.61 23.38
N ASP A 307 11.95 -29.06 23.96
CA ASP A 307 13.02 -29.72 23.20
C ASP A 307 12.62 -31.09 22.64
N ASP A 308 11.66 -31.76 23.26
CA ASP A 308 11.04 -33.01 22.81
C ASP A 308 10.21 -32.81 21.52
N GLN A 309 9.50 -31.68 21.40
CA GLN A 309 8.67 -31.41 20.22
C GLN A 309 9.47 -31.04 18.96
N LYS A 310 10.74 -30.66 19.10
CA LYS A 310 11.60 -30.31 17.95
C LYS A 310 11.79 -31.47 16.96
N ALA A 311 11.92 -32.69 17.46
CA ALA A 311 12.00 -33.89 16.63
C ALA A 311 10.65 -34.24 15.98
N GLU A 312 9.55 -33.96 16.68
CA GLU A 312 8.18 -34.16 16.18
C GLU A 312 7.87 -33.21 15.02
N ILE A 313 8.33 -31.95 15.09
CA ILE A 313 8.18 -30.96 14.01
C ILE A 313 8.78 -31.48 12.69
N ASP A 314 10.00 -32.01 12.71
CA ASP A 314 10.64 -32.56 11.51
C ASP A 314 9.92 -33.80 10.99
N THR A 315 9.50 -34.68 11.90
CA THR A 315 8.76 -35.89 11.55
C THR A 315 7.42 -35.54 10.90
N PHE A 316 6.70 -34.56 11.47
CA PHE A 316 5.45 -34.06 10.93
C PHE A 316 5.66 -33.39 9.56
N PHE A 317 6.66 -32.53 9.44
CA PHE A 317 6.99 -31.85 8.20
C PHE A 317 7.35 -32.82 7.08
N ALA A 318 8.18 -33.84 7.36
CA ALA A 318 8.51 -34.89 6.40
C ALA A 318 7.26 -35.65 5.95
N GLY A 319 6.37 -35.99 6.88
CA GLY A 319 5.09 -36.64 6.60
C GLY A 319 4.16 -35.78 5.73
N LEU A 320 4.09 -34.48 6.03
CA LEU A 320 3.30 -33.50 5.28
C LEU A 320 3.86 -33.33 3.86
N ARG A 321 5.18 -33.17 3.73
CA ARG A 321 5.88 -33.08 2.43
C ARG A 321 5.65 -34.31 1.58
N MET A 322 5.69 -35.50 2.16
CA MET A 322 5.45 -36.75 1.43
C MET A 322 4.02 -36.80 0.83
N VAL A 323 3.01 -36.31 1.55
CA VAL A 323 1.63 -36.29 1.01
C VAL A 323 1.39 -35.16 0.01
N THR A 324 2.10 -34.03 0.14
CA THR A 324 1.98 -32.89 -0.79
C THR A 324 3.01 -32.91 -1.92
N ALA A 325 3.86 -33.93 -2.02
CA ALA A 325 4.97 -34.01 -2.96
C ALA A 325 4.56 -33.94 -4.44
N LYS A 326 3.33 -34.31 -4.78
CA LYS A 326 2.80 -34.24 -6.15
C LYS A 326 1.98 -32.97 -6.42
N GLY A 327 1.97 -32.04 -5.46
CA GLY A 327 0.99 -30.97 -5.41
C GLY A 327 -0.40 -31.50 -5.07
N PHE A 328 -1.34 -30.59 -4.88
CA PHE A 328 -2.75 -30.92 -4.70
C PHE A 328 -3.62 -29.85 -5.36
N LYS A 329 -4.86 -30.19 -5.67
CA LYS A 329 -5.84 -29.23 -6.18
C LYS A 329 -6.76 -28.80 -5.06
N GLY A 330 -6.46 -27.68 -4.42
CA GLY A 330 -7.43 -26.95 -3.62
C GLY A 330 -8.31 -26.09 -4.53
N THR A 331 -9.60 -26.41 -4.65
CA THR A 331 -10.58 -25.49 -5.25
C THR A 331 -11.18 -24.65 -4.14
N LEU A 332 -10.91 -23.36 -4.11
CA LEU A 332 -11.64 -22.41 -3.27
C LEU A 332 -11.79 -21.08 -4.02
N LYS A 333 -13.03 -20.61 -4.10
CA LYS A 333 -13.35 -19.24 -4.51
C LYS A 333 -13.16 -18.32 -3.30
N PRO A 334 -12.43 -17.20 -3.40
CA PRO A 334 -12.37 -16.19 -2.34
C PRO A 334 -13.77 -15.71 -1.98
N GLY A 335 -14.00 -15.31 -0.72
CA GLY A 335 -15.29 -14.82 -0.27
C GLY A 335 -15.79 -13.62 -1.09
N LEU A 336 -14.89 -12.67 -1.34
CA LEU A 336 -15.06 -11.59 -2.30
C LEU A 336 -14.00 -11.71 -3.40
N THR A 337 -14.40 -11.66 -4.67
CA THR A 337 -13.46 -11.50 -5.79
C THR A 337 -13.72 -10.20 -6.52
N PHE A 338 -12.66 -9.55 -6.98
CA PHE A 338 -12.80 -8.31 -7.72
C PHE A 338 -11.82 -8.23 -8.87
N LYS A 339 -12.21 -7.51 -9.92
CA LYS A 339 -11.37 -7.18 -11.07
C LYS A 339 -11.68 -5.77 -11.52
N VAL A 340 -10.63 -4.97 -11.69
CA VAL A 340 -10.69 -3.67 -12.33
C VAL A 340 -9.85 -3.76 -13.60
N SER A 341 -10.41 -3.35 -14.73
CA SER A 341 -9.72 -3.38 -16.02
C SER A 341 -10.16 -2.25 -16.93
N GLU A 342 -9.21 -1.70 -17.68
CA GLU A 342 -9.49 -0.90 -18.87
C GLU A 342 -10.07 -1.83 -19.96
N LEU A 343 -11.17 -1.42 -20.59
CA LEU A 343 -11.70 -2.03 -21.79
C LEU A 343 -11.25 -1.20 -23.00
N ASP A 344 -10.84 -1.88 -24.07
CA ASP A 344 -10.51 -1.24 -25.35
C ASP A 344 -11.68 -0.36 -25.82
N SER A 345 -11.41 0.91 -26.10
CA SER A 345 -12.41 1.82 -26.67
C SER A 345 -12.86 1.31 -28.04
N MET A 346 -14.15 0.97 -28.17
CA MET A 346 -14.73 0.45 -29.41
C MET A 346 -14.89 1.50 -30.52
N THR A 347 -14.59 2.77 -30.26
CA THR A 347 -14.70 3.85 -31.25
C THR A 347 -13.34 4.48 -31.53
N HIS A 348 -12.70 4.11 -32.63
CA HIS A 348 -11.46 4.75 -33.08
C HIS A 348 -11.79 5.96 -33.96
N ASN A 349 -11.96 7.15 -33.36
CA ASN A 349 -12.10 8.38 -34.13
C ASN A 349 -10.99 9.40 -33.81
N VAL A 350 -10.33 9.87 -34.87
CA VAL A 350 -9.02 10.53 -34.93
C VAL A 350 -9.04 12.00 -34.51
N SER A 351 -9.36 12.30 -33.25
CA SER A 351 -9.15 13.63 -32.66
C SER A 351 -8.59 13.47 -31.24
N MET A 352 -7.90 14.49 -30.70
CA MET A 352 -7.28 14.45 -29.35
C MET A 352 -8.33 14.23 -28.25
N ARG A 353 -8.74 12.98 -28.06
CA ARG A 353 -9.78 12.54 -27.14
C ARG A 353 -9.22 11.41 -26.31
N MET A 354 -9.39 11.51 -25.01
CA MET A 354 -9.27 10.34 -24.16
C MET A 354 -10.62 9.64 -24.18
N GLN A 355 -10.57 8.35 -24.52
CA GLN A 355 -11.67 7.43 -24.36
C GLN A 355 -11.12 6.21 -23.65
N SER A 356 -11.47 6.07 -22.38
CA SER A 356 -11.14 4.89 -21.60
C SER A 356 -12.43 4.36 -20.99
N SER A 357 -12.58 3.04 -20.98
CA SER A 357 -13.74 2.40 -20.35
C SER A 357 -13.26 1.62 -19.14
N LEU A 358 -13.70 2.02 -17.96
CA LEU A 358 -13.41 1.32 -16.72
C LEU A 358 -14.45 0.23 -16.51
N SER A 359 -14.00 -1.01 -16.33
CA SER A 359 -14.84 -2.15 -15.95
C SER A 359 -14.46 -2.64 -14.56
N ILE A 360 -15.42 -2.61 -13.66
CA ILE A 360 -15.29 -3.03 -12.26
C ILE A 360 -16.25 -4.18 -12.05
N VAL A 361 -15.72 -5.33 -11.65
CA VAL A 361 -16.50 -6.52 -11.30
C VAL A 361 -16.20 -6.86 -9.87
N VAL A 362 -17.21 -6.92 -9.01
CA VAL A 362 -17.08 -7.42 -7.63
C VAL A 362 -18.08 -8.55 -7.43
N LYS A 363 -17.61 -9.71 -6.98
CA LYS A 363 -18.44 -10.91 -6.76
C LYS A 363 -18.41 -11.31 -5.30
N ASN A 364 -19.59 -11.45 -4.71
CA ASN A 364 -19.79 -12.09 -3.43
C ASN A 364 -20.02 -13.59 -3.67
N ASN A 365 -19.08 -14.42 -3.24
CA ASN A 365 -19.19 -15.88 -3.35
C ASN A 365 -19.69 -16.53 -2.05
N GLU A 366 -20.10 -15.72 -1.06
CA GLU A 366 -20.59 -16.19 0.22
C GLU A 366 -22.12 -16.11 0.32
N ASN A 367 -22.66 -16.92 1.22
CA ASN A 367 -24.09 -16.97 1.54
C ASN A 367 -24.53 -15.86 2.50
N VAL A 368 -23.75 -14.78 2.62
CA VAL A 368 -24.00 -13.66 3.52
C VAL A 368 -23.98 -12.37 2.73
N GLU A 369 -24.87 -11.43 3.05
CA GLU A 369 -24.88 -10.10 2.46
C GLU A 369 -23.63 -9.30 2.85
N LYS A 370 -23.18 -8.41 1.96
CA LYS A 370 -21.98 -7.58 2.21
C LYS A 370 -22.22 -6.16 1.74
N TYR A 371 -21.82 -5.18 2.54
CA TYR A 371 -21.67 -3.81 2.07
C TYR A 371 -20.31 -3.64 1.43
N VAL A 372 -20.32 -3.14 0.19
CA VAL A 372 -19.11 -2.93 -0.62
C VAL A 372 -19.03 -1.45 -0.99
N LYS A 373 -17.93 -0.83 -0.60
CA LYS A 373 -17.57 0.55 -0.99
C LYS A 373 -16.36 0.47 -1.88
N PHE A 374 -16.45 0.98 -3.09
CA PHE A 374 -15.36 1.03 -4.05
C PHE A 374 -15.01 2.48 -4.34
N VAL A 375 -13.71 2.80 -4.34
CA VAL A 375 -13.19 4.12 -4.70
C VAL A 375 -11.95 3.97 -5.57
N GLN A 376 -12.01 4.43 -6.81
CA GLN A 376 -10.91 4.51 -7.76
C GLN A 376 -10.44 5.96 -7.88
N PRO A 377 -9.17 6.26 -7.59
CA PRO A 377 -8.60 7.54 -7.97
C PRO A 377 -8.44 7.62 -9.48
N LEU A 378 -8.69 8.79 -10.03
CA LEU A 378 -8.47 9.20 -11.41
C LEU A 378 -7.68 10.50 -11.37
N PRO A 379 -6.71 10.72 -12.28
CA PRO A 379 -5.94 11.95 -12.28
C PRO A 379 -6.85 13.16 -12.57
N TYR A 380 -6.53 14.33 -12.00
CA TYR A 380 -7.36 15.54 -12.19
C TYR A 380 -7.59 15.88 -13.67
N TRP A 381 -6.60 15.66 -14.53
CA TRP A 381 -6.72 15.95 -15.95
C TRP A 381 -7.69 15.00 -16.64
N ALA A 382 -7.97 13.84 -16.05
CA ALA A 382 -8.97 12.89 -16.53
C ALA A 382 -10.37 13.24 -16.04
N LEU A 383 -10.63 14.46 -15.54
CA LEU A 383 -11.96 14.96 -15.13
C LEU A 383 -13.00 14.57 -16.16
N PRO A 384 -13.69 13.44 -15.94
CA PRO A 384 -14.34 12.78 -17.04
C PRO A 384 -15.65 13.49 -17.25
N GLN A 385 -15.96 13.80 -18.50
CA GLN A 385 -17.37 13.79 -18.87
C GLN A 385 -17.74 12.31 -18.86
N LEU A 386 -18.44 11.87 -17.81
CA LEU A 386 -19.05 10.54 -17.79
C LEU A 386 -19.97 10.47 -18.99
N SER A 387 -19.55 9.76 -20.04
CA SER A 387 -20.37 9.66 -21.24
C SER A 387 -21.49 8.66 -21.04
N SER A 388 -21.18 7.57 -20.33
CA SER A 388 -22.15 6.54 -19.95
C SER A 388 -21.69 5.83 -18.68
N MET A 389 -22.67 5.35 -17.92
CA MET A 389 -22.46 4.54 -16.73
C MET A 389 -23.49 3.41 -16.72
N THR A 390 -23.06 2.21 -16.37
CA THR A 390 -23.95 1.06 -16.24
C THR A 390 -23.59 0.34 -14.95
N ILE A 391 -24.55 0.14 -14.06
CA ILE A 391 -24.41 -0.76 -12.91
C ILE A 391 -25.44 -1.86 -13.06
N ARG A 392 -24.98 -3.11 -13.00
CA ARG A 392 -25.83 -4.31 -12.98
C ARG A 392 -25.48 -5.18 -11.79
N ILE A 393 -26.47 -5.59 -11.01
CA ILE A 393 -26.31 -6.56 -9.94
C ILE A 393 -27.03 -7.84 -10.37
N VAL A 394 -26.28 -8.93 -10.36
CA VAL A 394 -26.71 -10.21 -10.96
C VAL A 394 -26.50 -11.33 -9.94
N GLN A 395 -27.50 -12.18 -9.75
CA GLN A 395 -27.41 -13.34 -8.86
C GLN A 395 -26.75 -14.53 -9.60
N ASN A 396 -25.64 -15.04 -9.05
CA ASN A 396 -24.86 -16.13 -9.65
C ASN A 396 -25.36 -17.49 -9.18
N GLU A 397 -26.65 -17.80 -9.35
CA GLU A 397 -27.23 -19.07 -8.90
C GLU A 397 -27.04 -20.22 -9.90
N GLY A 398 -25.85 -20.41 -10.49
CA GLY A 398 -25.54 -21.60 -11.31
C GLY A 398 -26.48 -21.89 -12.50
N THR A 399 -27.42 -20.99 -12.79
CA THR A 399 -28.40 -21.06 -13.86
C THR A 399 -27.80 -20.49 -15.13
N GLN A 400 -28.17 -21.05 -16.28
CA GLN A 400 -27.72 -20.54 -17.59
C GLN A 400 -28.18 -19.10 -17.85
N ASN A 401 -29.20 -18.62 -17.13
CA ASN A 401 -29.69 -17.26 -17.15
C ASN A 401 -29.63 -16.69 -15.73
N PRO A 402 -28.62 -15.87 -15.41
CA PRO A 402 -28.53 -15.30 -14.10
C PRO A 402 -29.58 -14.18 -13.93
N GLU A 403 -30.24 -14.13 -12.77
CA GLU A 403 -31.30 -13.17 -12.48
C GLU A 403 -30.68 -11.77 -12.24
N GLU A 404 -31.21 -10.77 -12.93
CA GLU A 404 -30.80 -9.38 -12.75
C GLU A 404 -31.62 -8.76 -11.62
N LEU A 405 -30.98 -8.51 -10.49
CA LEU A 405 -31.61 -7.94 -9.29
C LEU A 405 -31.75 -6.42 -9.39
N TYR A 406 -30.81 -5.77 -10.07
CA TYR A 406 -30.78 -4.34 -10.27
C TYR A 406 -30.02 -3.99 -11.55
N SER A 407 -30.51 -2.98 -12.27
CA SER A 407 -29.80 -2.41 -13.41
C SER A 407 -30.15 -0.95 -13.59
N CYS A 408 -29.13 -0.14 -13.86
CA CYS A 408 -29.26 1.24 -14.28
C CYS A 408 -28.34 1.50 -15.47
N GLU A 409 -28.74 2.44 -16.32
CA GLU A 409 -27.97 2.92 -17.46
C GLU A 409 -27.97 4.44 -17.51
N ALA A 410 -26.84 5.02 -17.89
CA ALA A 410 -26.57 6.44 -18.05
C ALA A 410 -26.95 7.28 -16.81
N ASP A 411 -27.73 8.34 -17.01
CA ASP A 411 -28.20 9.27 -15.99
C ASP A 411 -29.01 8.60 -14.88
N LYS A 412 -29.67 7.48 -15.17
CA LYS A 412 -30.40 6.70 -14.16
C LYS A 412 -29.50 6.09 -13.09
N CYS A 413 -28.19 5.95 -13.33
CA CYS A 413 -27.27 5.54 -12.29
C CYS A 413 -26.94 6.67 -11.30
N LEU A 414 -27.23 7.91 -11.64
CA LEU A 414 -26.85 9.09 -10.87
C LEU A 414 -27.97 9.59 -9.93
N TYR A 415 -29.07 8.85 -9.80
CA TYR A 415 -30.18 9.21 -8.90
C TYR A 415 -29.75 9.37 -7.45
N ARG A 416 -28.80 8.55 -6.98
CA ARG A 416 -28.22 8.64 -5.65
C ARG A 416 -26.73 8.96 -5.80
N THR A 417 -26.41 10.26 -5.78
CA THR A 417 -25.03 10.74 -5.91
C THR A 417 -24.59 11.50 -4.67
N SER A 418 -23.35 11.26 -4.24
CA SER A 418 -22.65 12.08 -3.27
C SER A 418 -21.57 12.85 -3.99
N TYR A 419 -21.74 14.17 -4.10
CA TYR A 419 -20.69 15.07 -4.57
C TYR A 419 -19.99 15.72 -3.38
N ARG A 420 -18.66 15.65 -3.37
CA ARG A 420 -17.83 16.15 -2.29
C ARG A 420 -16.60 16.86 -2.84
N GLU A 421 -16.25 18.02 -2.30
CA GLU A 421 -14.94 18.64 -2.55
C GLU A 421 -13.95 18.22 -1.46
N SER A 422 -12.71 17.94 -1.85
CA SER A 422 -11.66 17.45 -0.97
C SER A 422 -10.69 18.56 -0.60
N HIS A 423 -10.73 19.00 0.65
CA HIS A 423 -9.87 20.06 1.18
C HIS A 423 -8.39 19.65 1.25
N MET A 424 -8.08 18.35 1.33
CA MET A 424 -6.69 17.86 1.37
C MET A 424 -5.89 18.22 0.09
N GLY A 425 -6.57 18.36 -1.05
CA GLY A 425 -5.96 18.87 -2.28
C GLY A 425 -5.52 20.33 -2.18
N HIS A 426 -6.24 21.17 -1.42
CA HIS A 426 -5.85 22.57 -1.20
C HIS A 426 -4.58 22.63 -0.36
N PHE A 427 -4.46 21.76 0.66
CA PHE A 427 -3.27 21.69 1.50
C PHE A 427 -2.03 21.25 0.72
N LEU A 428 -2.12 20.15 -0.06
CA LEU A 428 -1.04 19.70 -0.96
C LEU A 428 -0.62 20.76 -2.01
N ALA A 429 -1.56 21.62 -2.43
CA ALA A 429 -1.28 22.74 -3.32
C ALA A 429 -0.64 23.92 -2.58
N MET A 430 -1.03 24.16 -1.32
CA MET A 430 -0.46 25.18 -0.45
C MET A 430 0.96 24.81 -0.02
N ASP A 431 1.25 23.56 0.33
CA ASP A 431 2.58 23.15 0.79
C ASP A 431 3.66 23.34 -0.29
N THR A 432 3.31 23.17 -1.57
CA THR A 432 4.20 23.61 -2.65
C THR A 432 4.47 25.10 -2.68
N LYS A 433 3.49 25.94 -2.32
CA LYS A 433 3.72 27.38 -2.18
C LYS A 433 4.58 27.66 -0.94
N THR A 434 4.35 26.98 0.18
CA THR A 434 5.16 27.12 1.41
C THR A 434 6.61 26.64 1.21
N MET A 435 6.85 25.57 0.45
CA MET A 435 8.21 25.19 0.00
C MET A 435 8.84 26.24 -0.92
N THR A 436 8.03 27.00 -1.67
CA THR A 436 8.53 28.17 -2.42
C THR A 436 8.91 29.30 -1.45
N PHE A 437 8.20 29.45 -0.32
CA PHE A 437 8.50 30.42 0.73
C PHE A 437 9.66 30.03 1.66
N HIS A 438 9.90 28.74 1.94
CA HIS A 438 11.07 28.29 2.72
C HIS A 438 12.41 28.50 2.00
N ASN A 439 12.39 28.72 0.68
CA ASN A 439 13.56 29.18 -0.07
C ASN A 439 13.78 30.71 0.02
N ILE A 440 12.93 31.45 0.74
CA ILE A 440 13.07 32.87 1.03
C ILE A 440 13.47 32.97 2.51
N LYS A 441 14.75 33.26 2.77
CA LYS A 441 15.33 33.34 4.13
C LYS A 441 14.80 34.48 5.01
N ASP A 442 13.78 35.21 4.55
CA ASP A 442 13.24 36.40 5.20
C ASP A 442 11.71 36.30 5.32
N VAL A 443 11.21 35.33 6.09
CA VAL A 443 9.78 35.31 6.45
C VAL A 443 9.58 36.18 7.70
N THR A 444 8.76 37.22 7.57
CA THR A 444 8.50 38.16 8.67
C THR A 444 7.38 37.64 9.59
N PRO A 445 7.33 38.03 10.87
CA PRO A 445 6.34 37.53 11.84
C PRO A 445 4.87 37.70 11.42
N GLY A 446 4.56 38.64 10.51
CA GLY A 446 3.22 38.86 9.99
C GLY A 446 2.73 37.80 8.99
N GLU A 447 3.62 37.00 8.38
CA GLU A 447 3.24 35.96 7.42
C GLU A 447 2.79 34.65 8.11
N VAL A 448 3.19 34.45 9.37
CA VAL A 448 2.74 33.33 10.23
C VAL A 448 1.26 33.48 10.59
N ASP A 449 0.79 34.70 10.83
CA ASP A 449 -0.63 35.00 11.04
C ASP A 449 -1.46 34.74 9.78
N THR A 450 -0.90 34.95 8.59
CA THR A 450 -1.58 34.65 7.32
C THR A 450 -1.74 33.15 7.12
N VAL A 451 -0.74 32.33 7.47
CA VAL A 451 -0.85 30.85 7.43
C VAL A 451 -1.88 30.34 8.44
N MET A 452 -1.94 30.91 9.65
CA MET A 452 -2.98 30.58 10.64
C MET A 452 -4.39 31.09 10.25
N GLN A 453 -4.51 32.22 9.57
CA GLN A 453 -5.80 32.70 9.04
C GLN A 453 -6.24 31.88 7.81
N LEU A 454 -5.30 31.36 7.01
CA LEU A 454 -5.58 30.49 5.87
C LEU A 454 -6.03 29.09 6.30
N SER A 455 -5.53 28.55 7.42
CA SER A 455 -6.06 27.30 7.98
C SER A 455 -7.51 27.46 8.43
N ARG A 456 -7.88 28.62 9.00
CA ARG A 456 -9.28 28.97 9.35
C ARG A 456 -10.19 29.14 8.12
N TYR A 457 -9.64 29.50 6.96
CA TYR A 457 -10.39 29.58 5.71
C TYR A 457 -10.62 28.20 5.07
N ALA A 458 -9.71 27.24 5.27
CA ALA A 458 -9.92 25.86 4.83
C ALA A 458 -11.07 25.17 5.59
N ASP A 459 -11.39 25.62 6.82
CA ASP A 459 -12.47 25.11 7.66
C ASP A 459 -13.89 25.60 7.26
N THR A 460 -14.04 26.59 6.37
CA THR A 460 -15.29 27.40 6.31
C THR A 460 -16.13 27.36 5.02
N SER A 461 -15.94 26.41 4.10
CA SER A 461 -16.91 26.23 3.00
C SER A 461 -17.03 24.79 2.53
N ILE A 462 -17.84 24.02 3.25
CA ILE A 462 -18.38 22.75 2.77
C ILE A 462 -19.69 23.09 2.04
N GLU A 463 -19.68 23.17 0.71
CA GLU A 463 -20.91 23.00 -0.06
C GLU A 463 -21.11 21.49 -0.30
N THR A 464 -21.69 20.79 0.68
CA THR A 464 -22.27 19.48 0.41
C THR A 464 -23.59 19.70 -0.30
N PHE A 465 -23.63 19.35 -1.59
CA PHE A 465 -24.90 19.13 -2.27
C PHE A 465 -25.41 17.75 -1.82
N ASP A 466 -25.94 17.68 -0.60
CA ASP A 466 -26.64 16.51 -0.09
C ASP A 466 -28.05 16.49 -0.72
N THR A 467 -28.15 15.98 -1.95
CA THR A 467 -29.45 15.57 -2.48
C THR A 467 -29.99 14.43 -1.61
N GLU A 468 -31.08 14.69 -0.90
CA GLU A 468 -31.94 13.78 -0.13
C GLU A 468 -31.45 12.31 -0.13
N LEU A 469 -30.55 11.96 0.80
CA LEU A 469 -30.04 10.60 1.00
C LEU A 469 -31.11 9.63 1.56
N GLU A 470 -32.37 10.06 1.61
CA GLU A 470 -33.45 9.33 2.26
C GLU A 470 -34.04 8.18 1.41
N GLU A 471 -34.36 7.12 2.16
CA GLU A 471 -35.28 6.02 1.90
C GLU A 471 -34.84 4.72 1.22
N ASN A 472 -33.73 4.61 0.46
CA ASN A 472 -33.39 3.28 -0.09
C ASN A 472 -31.89 2.91 -0.15
N LEU A 473 -31.38 2.35 0.95
CA LEU A 473 -30.04 1.74 1.05
C LEU A 473 -29.81 0.54 0.11
N SER A 474 -30.87 0.02 -0.54
CA SER A 474 -30.71 -1.03 -1.56
C SER A 474 -30.22 -0.50 -2.92
N LEU A 475 -30.29 0.82 -3.14
CA LEU A 475 -29.81 1.46 -4.37
C LEU A 475 -28.32 1.85 -4.25
N PRO A 476 -27.50 1.63 -5.30
CA PRO A 476 -26.12 2.08 -5.30
C PRO A 476 -26.01 3.60 -5.11
N LEU A 477 -25.20 4.02 -4.15
CA LEU A 477 -24.75 5.41 -3.99
C LEU A 477 -23.50 5.61 -4.84
N VAL A 478 -23.56 6.48 -5.84
CA VAL A 478 -22.40 6.82 -6.66
C VAL A 478 -21.63 7.97 -6.01
N LEU A 479 -20.31 7.83 -5.91
CA LEU A 479 -19.41 8.82 -5.32
C LEU A 479 -18.64 9.55 -6.41
N PHE A 480 -18.66 10.89 -6.32
CA PHE A 480 -17.76 11.76 -7.03
C PHE A 480 -17.12 12.74 -6.05
N GLU A 481 -15.84 12.54 -5.77
CA GLU A 481 -15.07 13.46 -4.95
C GLU A 481 -13.95 14.11 -5.77
N LYS A 482 -13.86 15.43 -5.73
CA LYS A 482 -12.87 16.20 -6.48
C LYS A 482 -11.85 16.82 -5.53
N SER A 483 -10.57 16.68 -5.86
CA SER A 483 -9.46 17.41 -5.25
C SER A 483 -8.67 18.17 -6.33
N HIS A 484 -7.65 18.94 -5.92
CA HIS A 484 -6.76 19.65 -6.85
C HIS A 484 -5.93 18.74 -7.74
N LEU A 485 -5.61 17.53 -7.27
CA LEU A 485 -4.68 16.61 -7.95
C LEU A 485 -5.37 15.34 -8.46
N TRP A 486 -6.46 14.94 -7.80
CA TRP A 486 -7.15 13.68 -8.02
C TRP A 486 -8.66 13.84 -8.00
N ILE A 487 -9.32 12.95 -8.71
CA ILE A 487 -10.77 12.76 -8.68
C ILE A 487 -10.98 11.35 -8.19
N GLN A 488 -11.75 11.18 -7.12
CA GLN A 488 -12.14 9.89 -6.62
C GLN A 488 -13.52 9.56 -7.16
N TYR A 489 -13.58 8.48 -7.92
CA TYR A 489 -14.81 7.92 -8.46
C TYR A 489 -15.13 6.63 -7.72
N GLY A 490 -16.39 6.41 -7.35
CA GLY A 490 -16.71 5.21 -6.60
C GLY A 490 -18.20 4.89 -6.52
N PHE A 491 -18.50 3.84 -5.78
CA PHE A 491 -19.86 3.52 -5.38
C PHE A 491 -19.90 2.84 -4.00
N SER A 492 -21.01 2.99 -3.30
CA SER A 492 -21.38 2.21 -2.12
C SER A 492 -22.66 1.45 -2.40
N LEU A 493 -22.68 0.15 -2.16
CA LEU A 493 -23.88 -0.66 -2.33
C LEU A 493 -23.90 -1.87 -1.39
N LYS A 494 -25.11 -2.36 -1.14
CA LYS A 494 -25.34 -3.65 -0.49
C LYS A 494 -25.36 -4.75 -1.55
N LEU A 495 -24.44 -5.70 -1.46
CA LEU A 495 -24.29 -6.82 -2.36
C LEU A 495 -24.94 -8.08 -1.75
N PRO A 496 -25.99 -8.64 -2.39
CA PRO A 496 -26.65 -9.85 -1.91
C PRO A 496 -25.72 -11.08 -1.84
N PRO A 497 -26.15 -12.18 -1.19
CA PRO A 497 -25.42 -13.44 -1.20
C PRO A 497 -25.27 -13.98 -2.62
N ASN A 498 -24.14 -14.61 -2.93
CA ASN A 498 -23.88 -15.23 -4.23
C ASN A 498 -24.11 -14.33 -5.45
N SER A 499 -23.99 -13.00 -5.32
CA SER A 499 -24.23 -12.08 -6.43
C SER A 499 -22.93 -11.45 -6.95
N ALA A 500 -23.02 -10.75 -8.07
CA ALA A 500 -21.95 -9.93 -8.62
C ALA A 500 -22.48 -8.58 -9.06
N VAL A 501 -21.71 -7.53 -8.78
CA VAL A 501 -21.90 -6.21 -9.39
C VAL A 501 -20.94 -6.06 -10.56
N PHE A 502 -21.49 -5.57 -11.67
CA PHE A 502 -20.78 -5.16 -12.88
C PHE A 502 -21.01 -3.67 -13.05
N CYS A 503 -19.99 -2.87 -12.79
CA CYS A 503 -19.99 -1.44 -13.03
C CYS A 503 -19.11 -1.15 -14.24
N ARG A 504 -19.68 -0.52 -15.26
CA ARG A 504 -18.95 -0.01 -16.43
C ARG A 504 -19.11 1.49 -16.50
N VAL A 505 -17.99 2.17 -16.72
CA VAL A 505 -17.95 3.63 -16.82
C VAL A 505 -17.15 4.01 -18.04
N GLU A 506 -17.74 4.80 -18.92
CA GLU A 506 -17.04 5.36 -20.06
C GLU A 506 -16.59 6.78 -19.72
N LEU A 507 -15.27 6.95 -19.70
CA LEU A 507 -14.60 8.20 -19.42
C LEU A 507 -14.26 8.87 -20.75
N GLN A 508 -14.84 10.05 -20.99
CA GLN A 508 -14.54 10.84 -22.18
C GLN A 508 -14.02 12.22 -21.81
N LYS A 509 -12.93 12.63 -22.46
CA LYS A 509 -12.48 14.02 -22.46
C LYS A 509 -12.25 14.48 -23.89
N ASN A 510 -13.02 15.49 -24.30
CA ASN A 510 -13.08 15.94 -25.69
C ASN A 510 -11.92 16.86 -26.11
N LYS A 511 -11.23 17.50 -25.16
CA LYS A 511 -10.08 18.39 -25.44
C LYS A 511 -9.05 18.29 -24.31
N PHE A 512 -7.80 18.03 -24.67
CA PHE A 512 -6.66 18.22 -23.80
C PHE A 512 -5.99 19.56 -24.05
N THR A 513 -5.57 20.23 -22.99
CA THR A 513 -4.62 21.34 -23.08
C THR A 513 -3.18 20.82 -22.93
N HIS A 514 -2.22 21.46 -23.60
CA HIS A 514 -0.81 21.06 -23.49
C HIS A 514 -0.26 21.14 -22.06
N SER A 515 -0.83 22.00 -21.21
CA SER A 515 -0.49 22.10 -19.78
C SER A 515 -0.94 20.89 -18.95
N GLU A 516 -1.92 20.13 -19.43
CA GLU A 516 -2.45 18.94 -18.72
C GLU A 516 -1.71 17.65 -19.10
N ILE A 517 -1.02 17.63 -20.24
CA ILE A 517 -0.24 16.47 -20.69
C ILE A 517 1.21 16.69 -20.28
N ASN A 518 1.65 16.01 -19.22
CA ASN A 518 3.07 15.89 -18.96
C ASN A 518 3.71 15.12 -20.13
N PHE A 519 4.72 15.69 -20.81
CA PHE A 519 5.37 15.14 -22.00
C PHE A 519 5.97 13.73 -21.79
N ILE A 520 6.09 13.26 -20.56
CA ILE A 520 6.53 11.88 -20.28
C ILE A 520 5.37 10.88 -20.40
N ARG A 521 4.11 11.34 -20.30
CA ARG A 521 2.87 10.52 -20.25
C ARG A 521 2.20 10.30 -21.61
N PHE A 522 2.92 10.48 -22.73
CA PHE A 522 2.37 10.43 -24.10
C PHE A 522 1.77 9.09 -24.56
N ARG A 523 1.87 8.03 -23.76
CA ARG A 523 1.31 6.70 -24.09
C ARG A 523 0.23 6.24 -23.13
N GLY A 524 -0.09 7.05 -22.12
CA GLY A 524 -0.95 6.67 -21.01
C GLY A 524 -0.30 6.96 -19.67
N GLN A 525 -1.07 6.77 -18.61
CA GLN A 525 -0.63 6.91 -17.24
C GLN A 525 -1.06 5.68 -16.44
N LEU A 526 -0.14 5.14 -15.67
CA LEU A 526 -0.45 4.15 -14.65
C LEU A 526 -1.07 4.89 -13.45
N ILE A 527 -2.27 4.45 -13.07
CA ILE A 527 -3.07 5.02 -12.00
C ILE A 527 -2.99 4.06 -10.83
N HIS A 528 -2.76 4.63 -9.66
CA HIS A 528 -2.71 3.89 -8.40
C HIS A 528 -3.96 3.06 -8.16
N SER A 529 -3.78 2.01 -7.37
CA SER A 529 -4.83 1.14 -6.88
C SER A 529 -6.00 1.91 -6.28
N GLY A 530 -7.21 1.51 -6.64
CA GLY A 530 -8.41 1.85 -5.90
C GLY A 530 -8.52 1.04 -4.61
N ILE A 531 -9.47 1.44 -3.77
CA ILE A 531 -9.81 0.78 -2.51
C ILE A 531 -11.18 0.15 -2.62
N ILE A 532 -11.31 -1.07 -2.09
CA ILE A 532 -12.57 -1.73 -1.80
C ILE A 532 -12.65 -1.95 -0.28
N ILE A 533 -13.68 -1.41 0.35
CA ILE A 533 -14.02 -1.71 1.74
C ILE A 533 -15.20 -2.67 1.77
N GLU A 534 -14.97 -3.84 2.33
CA GLU A 534 -15.96 -4.88 2.57
C GLU A 534 -16.38 -4.83 4.03
N SER A 535 -17.68 -4.77 4.32
CA SER A 535 -18.19 -4.69 5.69
C SER A 535 -19.58 -5.31 5.83
N GLN A 536 -20.00 -5.61 7.06
CA GLN A 536 -21.35 -6.09 7.36
C GLN A 536 -22.37 -4.97 7.57
N LYS A 537 -21.90 -3.73 7.80
CA LYS A 537 -22.72 -2.56 8.11
C LYS A 537 -22.53 -1.47 7.06
N ALA A 538 -23.59 -0.70 6.81
CA ALA A 538 -23.59 0.45 5.92
C ALA A 538 -22.57 1.52 6.35
N THR A 539 -22.48 1.79 7.66
CA THR A 539 -21.64 2.83 8.26
C THR A 539 -20.95 2.27 9.50
N PHE A 540 -19.83 2.87 9.89
CA PHE A 540 -19.09 2.50 11.10
C PHE A 540 -18.17 3.64 11.54
N ASP A 541 -17.96 3.74 12.85
CA ASP A 541 -17.38 4.92 13.49
C ASP A 541 -15.85 4.86 13.68
N ASP A 542 -15.28 3.65 13.75
CA ASP A 542 -13.86 3.44 14.02
C ASP A 542 -13.28 2.27 13.23
N PHE A 543 -12.19 2.51 12.50
CA PHE A 543 -11.43 1.48 11.79
C PHE A 543 -10.62 0.57 12.71
N ALA A 544 -10.34 0.99 13.95
CA ALA A 544 -9.65 0.16 14.92
C ALA A 544 -10.53 -0.99 15.46
N GLU A 545 -11.87 -0.86 15.38
CA GLU A 545 -12.86 -1.85 15.86
C GLU A 545 -13.53 -2.65 14.72
N LEU A 546 -13.03 -2.54 13.48
CA LEU A 546 -13.74 -3.00 12.29
C LEU A 546 -13.74 -4.53 12.09
N ASP A 547 -14.94 -5.07 11.88
CA ASP A 547 -15.21 -6.28 11.08
C ASP A 547 -15.24 -5.95 9.57
N ALA A 548 -14.35 -5.05 9.10
CA ALA A 548 -14.25 -4.70 7.68
C ALA A 548 -12.90 -5.10 7.12
N ALA A 549 -12.92 -5.63 5.89
CA ALA A 549 -11.74 -5.94 5.12
C ALA A 549 -11.49 -4.84 4.09
N ILE A 550 -10.27 -4.29 4.10
CA ILE A 550 -9.80 -3.34 3.09
C ILE A 550 -9.02 -4.13 2.04
N HIS A 551 -9.42 -3.98 0.79
CA HIS A 551 -8.73 -4.57 -0.34
C HIS A 551 -8.25 -3.47 -1.27
N LEU A 552 -7.02 -3.57 -1.74
CA LEU A 552 -6.52 -2.73 -2.81
C LEU A 552 -6.71 -3.42 -4.16
N THR A 553 -7.09 -2.65 -5.17
CA THR A 553 -7.14 -3.14 -6.55
C THR A 553 -5.75 -3.20 -7.17
N GLY A 554 -5.63 -3.86 -8.31
CA GLY A 554 -4.45 -3.66 -9.16
C GLY A 554 -4.40 -2.22 -9.69
N GLU A 555 -3.22 -1.82 -10.15
CA GLU A 555 -3.03 -0.55 -10.85
C GLU A 555 -3.80 -0.53 -12.16
N LEU A 556 -4.33 0.64 -12.50
CA LEU A 556 -5.11 0.86 -13.72
C LEU A 556 -4.25 1.65 -14.70
N PHE A 557 -3.89 1.05 -15.83
CA PHE A 557 -3.33 1.82 -16.92
C PHE A 557 -4.47 2.52 -17.66
N ILE A 558 -4.37 3.84 -17.86
CA ILE A 558 -5.25 4.57 -18.76
C ILE A 558 -4.45 4.97 -19.99
N SER A 559 -4.88 4.46 -21.14
CA SER A 559 -4.30 4.83 -22.43
C SER A 559 -4.76 6.23 -22.87
N VAL A 560 -3.82 7.04 -23.34
CA VAL A 560 -4.13 8.32 -23.99
C VAL A 560 -3.90 8.15 -25.48
N LEU A 561 -5.00 8.04 -26.23
CA LEU A 561 -4.95 7.99 -27.69
C LEU A 561 -4.68 9.39 -28.23
N LEU A 562 -3.44 9.63 -28.63
CA LEU A 562 -3.07 10.86 -29.34
C LEU A 562 -3.36 10.70 -30.83
N VAL A 563 -3.70 11.83 -31.47
CA VAL A 563 -3.72 11.90 -32.92
C VAL A 563 -2.32 11.54 -33.41
N ASP A 564 -2.24 10.68 -34.42
CA ASP A 564 -0.98 10.26 -35.01
C ASP A 564 -0.19 11.49 -35.49
N THR A 565 0.78 11.93 -34.68
CA THR A 565 1.63 13.08 -35.01
C THR A 565 2.65 12.73 -36.07
N THR A 566 2.76 11.47 -36.50
CA THR A 566 3.66 11.08 -37.60
C THR A 566 3.31 11.83 -38.87
N MET A 567 2.05 12.19 -39.11
CA MET A 567 1.69 12.99 -40.29
C MET A 567 2.33 14.39 -40.25
N VAL A 568 2.25 15.09 -39.12
CA VAL A 568 2.89 16.41 -38.96
C VAL A 568 4.41 16.29 -38.99
N PHE A 569 4.96 15.24 -38.38
CA PHE A 569 6.40 14.98 -38.39
C PHE A 569 6.92 14.66 -39.79
N ASN A 570 6.17 13.86 -40.55
CA ASN A 570 6.46 13.52 -41.95
C ASN A 570 6.35 14.76 -42.84
N VAL A 571 5.35 15.63 -42.61
CA VAL A 571 5.23 16.91 -43.32
C VAL A 571 6.40 17.83 -42.98
N MET A 572 6.80 17.95 -41.70
CA MET A 572 7.97 18.74 -41.31
C MET A 572 9.27 18.18 -41.88
N ALA A 573 9.45 16.86 -41.88
CA ALA A 573 10.58 16.20 -42.51
C ALA A 573 10.61 16.44 -44.02
N PHE A 574 9.46 16.35 -44.69
CA PHE A 574 9.33 16.61 -46.13
C PHE A 574 9.62 18.07 -46.48
N ILE A 575 9.09 19.02 -45.70
CA ILE A 575 9.42 20.45 -45.83
C ILE A 575 10.92 20.67 -45.61
N GLY A 576 11.51 20.05 -44.59
CA GLY A 576 12.96 20.11 -44.33
C GLY A 576 13.79 19.58 -45.49
N ILE A 577 13.37 18.48 -46.12
CA ILE A 577 14.01 17.92 -47.33
C ILE A 577 13.90 18.91 -48.49
N ILE A 578 12.71 19.47 -48.75
CA ILE A 578 12.50 20.46 -49.82
C ILE A 578 13.36 21.70 -49.59
N SER A 579 13.34 22.24 -48.37
CA SER A 579 14.15 23.40 -48.00
C SER A 579 15.64 23.13 -48.15
N GLY A 580 16.11 21.94 -47.76
CA GLY A 580 17.50 21.51 -47.95
C GLY A 580 17.87 21.40 -49.43
N LEU A 581 16.99 20.85 -50.26
CA LEU A 581 17.20 20.75 -51.72
C LEU A 581 17.22 22.13 -52.39
N LEU A 582 16.30 23.02 -52.02
CA LEU A 582 16.27 24.40 -52.51
C LEU A 582 17.52 25.18 -52.08
N PHE A 583 17.94 25.03 -50.82
CA PHE A 583 19.18 25.63 -50.34
C PHE A 583 20.39 25.10 -51.10
N GLY A 584 20.48 23.78 -51.32
CA GLY A 584 21.52 23.16 -52.12
C GLY A 584 21.56 23.68 -53.56
N LEU A 585 20.39 23.89 -54.18
CA LEU A 585 20.27 24.45 -55.53
C LEU A 585 20.73 25.91 -55.58
N VAL A 586 20.24 26.76 -54.67
CA VAL A 586 20.63 28.17 -54.56
C VAL A 586 22.13 28.29 -54.27
N PHE A 587 22.66 27.47 -53.36
CA PHE A 587 24.08 27.42 -53.05
C PHE A 587 24.92 27.00 -54.26
N ASN A 588 24.50 25.98 -55.01
CA ASN A 588 25.22 25.53 -56.22
C ASN A 588 25.18 26.58 -57.34
N ILE A 589 24.06 27.28 -57.55
CA ILE A 589 23.97 28.40 -58.50
C ILE A 589 24.86 29.57 -58.07
N SER A 590 24.90 29.88 -56.77
CA SER A 590 25.69 30.99 -56.24
C SER A 590 27.19 30.71 -56.21
N THR A 591 27.58 29.44 -56.02
CA THR A 591 28.99 29.02 -55.93
C THR A 591 29.58 28.57 -57.26
N LYS A 592 28.76 28.14 -58.22
CA LYS A 592 29.18 28.10 -59.63
C LYS A 592 29.48 29.52 -60.05
N LYS A 593 30.77 29.89 -60.02
CA LYS A 593 31.29 31.04 -60.73
C LYS A 593 30.72 30.99 -62.14
N PHE A 594 29.74 31.84 -62.45
CA PHE A 594 29.41 32.15 -63.83
C PHE A 594 30.70 32.65 -64.45
N SER A 595 31.34 31.79 -65.25
CA SER A 595 32.49 32.17 -66.06
C SER A 595 31.98 33.13 -67.13
N PHE A 596 31.79 34.40 -66.77
CA PHE A 596 31.64 35.49 -67.73
C PHE A 596 32.90 35.67 -68.60
N GLY A 597 33.95 34.88 -68.37
CA GLY A 597 35.20 34.86 -69.14
C GLY A 597 35.12 34.13 -70.49
N GLU A 598 34.12 33.27 -70.75
CA GLU A 598 34.00 32.59 -72.06
C GLU A 598 33.26 33.40 -73.12
N ILE A 599 32.47 34.42 -72.73
CA ILE A 599 31.81 35.30 -73.70
C ILE A 599 32.80 36.33 -74.29
N ARG A 600 33.85 36.73 -73.56
CA ARG A 600 34.88 37.66 -74.07
C ARG A 600 35.94 37.04 -74.99
N LYS A 601 36.10 35.70 -75.02
CA LYS A 601 37.08 35.06 -75.92
C LYS A 601 36.59 34.84 -77.35
N LYS A 602 35.29 35.00 -77.63
CA LYS A 602 34.76 34.91 -79.00
C LYS A 602 34.80 36.24 -79.78
N GLU A 603 35.03 37.38 -79.14
CA GLU A 603 35.20 38.67 -79.84
C GLU A 603 36.64 38.92 -80.32
N ASN A 604 37.65 38.31 -79.71
CA ASN A 604 39.07 38.55 -80.07
C ASN A 604 39.66 37.54 -81.07
N VAL A 605 38.85 36.75 -81.78
CA VAL A 605 39.31 35.84 -82.86
C VAL A 605 38.82 36.31 -84.24
N LYS A 606 38.43 37.58 -84.38
CA LYS A 606 38.05 38.20 -85.67
C LYS A 606 38.91 39.40 -86.09
N GLN A 607 40.06 39.60 -85.45
CA GLN A 607 41.09 40.51 -85.94
C GLN A 607 42.45 39.81 -85.85
N ASP A 608 42.71 38.96 -86.85
CA ASP A 608 43.97 38.88 -87.61
C ASP A 608 43.74 38.08 -88.89
#